data_AF-A0A8J9SKW4-F1
#
_entry.id   AF-A0A8J9SKW4-F1
#
_cell.length_a   1.000
_cell.length_b   1.000
_cell.length_c   1.000
_cell.angle_alpha   90.00
_cell.angle_beta   90.00
_cell.angle_gamma   90.00
#
_symmetry.space_group_name_H-M   'P 1'
#
loop_
_entity.id
_entity.type
_entity.pdbx_description
1 polymer ?
#
loop_
_entity_poly.entity_id
_entity_poly.type
_entity_poly.pdbx_seq_one_letter_code
_entity_poly.pdbx_strand_id
1 'polypeptide(L)'
;IQLGSDQNQQVVLTHPLHPAIQRALQVLEPWFVEHVLPAQGHGLLATPAACDAFLQTIPDAAATVRAHLQTSWATRTHAPAEKWREVRTHFQIFLEKSATAKVRKTMSLPERERLETWTAGVVLRYSYPRLDINVSKMRNHLLKSPFCVHPKTGRVCVPIADIETFDPFAVPTLPQLVRELDEYHSTNASTTPTTSDSTTTDPPTAGPDWQKTSLRAYLEPFQRNFLEPLGR
;
A
#
# COMPACT_ATOMS: atom_id res chain seq x y z
N ILE A 1 5.56 5.55 -16.89
CA ILE A 1 4.61 6.32 -16.05
C ILE A 1 5.42 7.07 -15.03
N GLN A 2 5.23 8.36 -14.96
CA GLN A 2 5.84 9.20 -13.95
C GLN A 2 4.72 9.60 -13.00
N LEU A 3 4.76 9.13 -11.74
CA LEU A 3 3.68 9.33 -10.74
C LEU A 3 3.78 10.68 -10.01
N GLY A 4 4.64 11.57 -10.50
CA GLY A 4 4.96 12.82 -9.84
C GLY A 4 5.74 12.67 -8.52
N SER A 5 6.19 13.78 -7.96
CA SER A 5 6.71 13.93 -6.60
C SER A 5 5.88 14.99 -5.85
N ASP A 6 6.16 15.21 -4.56
CA ASP A 6 5.53 16.32 -3.82
C ASP A 6 5.81 17.69 -4.45
N GLN A 7 6.94 17.81 -5.17
CA GLN A 7 7.34 19.00 -5.91
C GLN A 7 6.82 19.03 -7.36
N ASN A 8 6.55 17.87 -7.97
CA ASN A 8 5.94 17.77 -9.30
C ASN A 8 4.72 16.86 -9.27
N GLN A 9 3.56 17.46 -9.07
CA GLN A 9 2.29 16.80 -8.83
C GLN A 9 1.68 16.08 -10.04
N GLN A 10 2.27 16.19 -11.22
CA GLN A 10 1.69 15.63 -12.44
C GLN A 10 2.02 14.16 -12.64
N VAL A 11 0.96 13.36 -12.81
CA VAL A 11 1.08 12.00 -13.35
C VAL A 11 1.01 12.08 -14.87
N VAL A 12 2.06 11.66 -15.55
CA VAL A 12 2.10 11.65 -17.03
C VAL A 12 1.70 10.27 -17.55
N LEU A 13 0.60 10.24 -18.29
CA LEU A 13 0.00 9.06 -18.90
C LEU A 13 -0.30 9.34 -20.37
N THR A 14 -0.31 8.28 -21.17
CA THR A 14 -0.68 8.32 -22.58
C THR A 14 -2.08 7.71 -22.77
N HIS A 15 -2.81 8.15 -23.79
CA HIS A 15 -4.06 7.54 -24.20
C HIS A 15 -3.92 6.84 -25.57
N PRO A 16 -4.39 5.59 -25.75
CA PRO A 16 -5.06 4.75 -24.76
C PRO A 16 -4.11 4.28 -23.66
N LEU A 17 -4.67 3.96 -22.48
CA LEU A 17 -3.89 3.46 -21.35
C LEU A 17 -3.28 2.09 -21.67
N HIS A 18 -2.03 1.88 -21.25
CA HIS A 18 -1.37 0.58 -21.38
C HIS A 18 -2.12 -0.50 -20.57
N PRO A 19 -2.23 -1.76 -21.05
CA PRO A 19 -2.99 -2.82 -20.36
C PRO A 19 -2.56 -3.09 -18.92
N ALA A 20 -1.27 -2.98 -18.61
CA ALA A 20 -0.78 -3.12 -17.24
C ALA A 20 -1.38 -2.07 -16.28
N ILE A 21 -1.70 -0.89 -16.78
CA ILE A 21 -2.30 0.21 -16.00
C ILE A 21 -3.78 0.07 -15.88
N GLN A 22 -4.45 -0.37 -16.94
CA GLN A 22 -5.85 -0.74 -16.86
C GLN A 22 -6.07 -1.83 -15.79
N ARG A 23 -5.23 -2.87 -15.78
CA ARG A 23 -5.26 -3.91 -14.74
C ARG A 23 -4.96 -3.37 -13.34
N ALA A 24 -3.97 -2.49 -13.21
CA ALA A 24 -3.68 -1.86 -11.91
C ALA A 24 -4.88 -1.04 -11.40
N LEU A 25 -5.53 -0.25 -12.26
CA LEU A 25 -6.68 0.56 -11.89
C LEU A 25 -7.88 -0.27 -11.41
N GLN A 26 -8.09 -1.48 -11.95
CA GLN A 26 -9.13 -2.40 -11.47
C GLN A 26 -8.97 -2.75 -9.99
N VAL A 27 -7.72 -2.83 -9.51
CA VAL A 27 -7.41 -3.08 -8.10
C VAL A 27 -7.39 -1.76 -7.33
N LEU A 28 -6.75 -0.73 -7.87
CA LEU A 28 -6.46 0.49 -7.11
C LEU A 28 -7.66 1.42 -6.93
N GLU A 29 -8.61 1.45 -7.87
CA GLU A 29 -9.76 2.35 -7.77
C GLU A 29 -10.69 2.01 -6.59
N PRO A 30 -11.07 0.74 -6.34
CA PRO A 30 -11.81 0.37 -5.12
C PRO A 30 -11.09 0.77 -3.84
N TRP A 31 -9.79 0.45 -3.73
CA TRP A 31 -8.97 0.80 -2.56
C TRP A 31 -8.81 2.30 -2.38
N PHE A 32 -8.70 3.06 -3.48
CA PHE A 32 -8.68 4.51 -3.46
C PHE A 32 -9.98 5.05 -2.84
N VAL A 33 -11.13 4.54 -3.26
CA VAL A 33 -12.43 4.99 -2.76
C VAL A 33 -12.60 4.66 -1.28
N GLU A 34 -12.21 3.46 -0.87
CA GLU A 34 -12.41 2.95 0.49
C GLU A 34 -11.42 3.54 1.50
N HIS A 35 -10.14 3.64 1.13
CA HIS A 35 -9.07 3.95 2.09
C HIS A 35 -8.37 5.28 1.87
N VAL A 36 -8.49 5.91 0.69
CA VAL A 36 -7.79 7.18 0.41
C VAL A 36 -8.73 8.38 0.55
N LEU A 37 -9.94 8.30 0.02
CA LEU A 37 -10.89 9.41 0.02
C LEU A 37 -11.43 9.80 1.43
N PRO A 38 -11.73 8.86 2.34
CA PRO A 38 -12.32 9.20 3.64
C PRO A 38 -11.35 9.85 4.62
N ALA A 39 -11.88 10.41 5.70
CA ALA A 39 -11.11 11.12 6.73
C ALA A 39 -10.10 10.22 7.47
N GLN A 40 -10.38 8.93 7.56
CA GLN A 40 -9.48 7.92 8.16
C GLN A 40 -8.24 7.67 7.29
N GLY A 41 -8.32 8.00 6.00
CA GLY A 41 -7.25 7.91 5.03
C GLY A 41 -6.54 9.24 4.80
N HIS A 42 -6.41 9.61 3.52
CA HIS A 42 -5.85 10.91 3.13
C HIS A 42 -6.90 12.04 3.14
N GLY A 43 -8.19 11.74 3.35
CA GLY A 43 -9.23 12.75 3.50
C GLY A 43 -9.51 13.61 2.27
N LEU A 44 -9.14 13.15 1.07
CA LEU A 44 -9.18 13.96 -0.16
C LEU A 44 -10.57 14.53 -0.48
N LEU A 45 -11.64 13.83 -0.07
CA LEU A 45 -13.03 14.27 -0.28
C LEU A 45 -13.82 14.33 1.04
N ALA A 46 -13.11 14.38 2.18
CA ALA A 46 -13.70 14.33 3.51
C ALA A 46 -14.16 15.70 4.01
N THR A 47 -13.43 16.77 3.70
CA THR A 47 -13.73 18.14 4.16
C THR A 47 -14.00 19.08 2.98
N PRO A 48 -14.73 20.19 3.18
CA PRO A 48 -14.95 21.17 2.11
C PRO A 48 -13.65 21.69 1.49
N ALA A 49 -12.65 22.03 2.32
CA ALA A 49 -11.36 22.50 1.85
C ALA A 49 -10.60 21.44 1.02
N ALA A 50 -10.65 20.17 1.43
CA ALA A 50 -10.04 19.07 0.67
C ALA A 50 -10.78 18.84 -0.65
N CYS A 51 -12.12 18.90 -0.65
CA CYS A 51 -12.93 18.83 -1.86
C CYS A 51 -12.58 19.94 -2.85
N ASP A 52 -12.46 21.18 -2.39
CA ASP A 52 -12.07 22.29 -3.26
C ASP A 52 -10.67 22.07 -3.84
N ALA A 53 -9.69 21.72 -3.00
CA ALA A 53 -8.34 21.41 -3.46
C ALA A 53 -8.32 20.26 -4.48
N PHE A 54 -9.13 19.22 -4.27
CA PHE A 54 -9.28 18.11 -5.20
C PHE A 54 -9.86 18.56 -6.53
N LEU A 55 -10.95 19.34 -6.52
CA LEU A 55 -11.59 19.85 -7.73
C LEU A 55 -10.68 20.78 -8.53
N GLN A 56 -9.75 21.49 -7.89
CA GLN A 56 -8.72 22.28 -8.59
C GLN A 56 -7.75 21.41 -9.40
N THR A 57 -7.65 20.11 -9.14
CA THR A 57 -6.82 19.21 -9.95
C THR A 57 -7.43 18.87 -11.30
N ILE A 58 -8.75 19.09 -11.48
CA ILE A 58 -9.46 18.87 -12.74
C ILE A 58 -8.85 19.74 -13.83
N PRO A 59 -8.58 19.21 -15.04
CA PRO A 59 -8.05 20.01 -16.15
C PRO A 59 -9.00 21.16 -16.51
N ASP A 60 -8.44 22.34 -16.82
CA ASP A 60 -9.26 23.53 -17.09
C ASP A 60 -10.18 23.38 -18.31
N ALA A 61 -9.83 22.51 -19.26
CA ALA A 61 -10.72 22.11 -20.34
C ALA A 61 -12.09 21.59 -19.83
N ALA A 62 -12.12 21.01 -18.63
CA ALA A 62 -13.32 20.53 -17.94
C ALA A 62 -13.75 21.45 -16.76
N ALA A 63 -13.44 22.75 -16.81
CA ALA A 63 -13.81 23.71 -15.76
C ALA A 63 -15.31 23.75 -15.47
N THR A 64 -16.16 23.44 -16.46
CA THR A 64 -17.62 23.34 -16.29
C THR A 64 -18.02 22.19 -15.36
N VAL A 65 -17.30 21.07 -15.41
CA VAL A 65 -17.50 19.94 -14.48
C VAL A 65 -17.12 20.35 -13.07
N ARG A 66 -15.98 21.03 -12.90
CA ARG A 66 -15.54 21.59 -11.61
C ARG A 66 -16.61 22.51 -11.00
N ALA A 67 -17.07 23.51 -11.76
CA ALA A 67 -18.07 24.47 -11.27
C ALA A 67 -19.39 23.79 -10.86
N HIS A 68 -19.88 22.83 -11.66
CA HIS A 68 -21.08 22.07 -11.34
C HIS A 68 -20.94 21.28 -10.04
N LEU A 69 -19.82 20.57 -9.86
CA LEU A 69 -19.56 19.78 -8.64
C LEU A 69 -19.43 20.67 -7.40
N GLN A 70 -18.79 21.83 -7.51
CA GLN A 70 -18.70 22.80 -6.41
C GLN A 70 -20.08 23.28 -5.96
N THR A 71 -20.96 23.64 -6.90
CA THR A 71 -22.33 24.03 -6.58
C THR A 71 -23.11 22.87 -5.95
N SER A 72 -23.02 21.67 -6.53
CA SER A 72 -23.71 20.48 -6.00
C SER A 72 -23.31 20.19 -4.55
N TRP A 73 -22.01 20.11 -4.28
CA TRP A 73 -21.47 19.76 -2.97
C TRP A 73 -21.61 20.86 -1.92
N ALA A 74 -21.85 22.12 -2.32
CA ALA A 74 -22.19 23.19 -1.39
C ALA A 74 -23.62 23.06 -0.85
N THR A 75 -24.52 22.42 -1.60
CA THR A 75 -25.94 22.33 -1.25
C THR A 75 -26.34 21.06 -0.52
N ARG A 76 -25.51 20.02 -0.58
CA ARG A 76 -25.81 18.71 -0.02
C ARG A 76 -24.57 18.08 0.60
N THR A 77 -24.77 17.32 1.68
CA THR A 77 -23.72 16.49 2.26
C THR A 77 -23.66 15.16 1.53
N HIS A 78 -22.50 14.81 0.99
CA HIS A 78 -22.25 13.56 0.27
C HIS A 78 -21.14 12.78 0.96
N ALA A 79 -21.24 11.45 1.00
CA ALA A 79 -20.12 10.62 1.44
C ALA A 79 -18.96 10.72 0.43
N PRO A 80 -17.69 10.56 0.86
CA PRO A 80 -16.52 10.63 -0.04
C PRO A 80 -16.63 9.70 -1.26
N ALA A 81 -17.17 8.50 -1.09
CA ALA A 81 -17.39 7.54 -2.18
C ALA A 81 -18.45 8.01 -3.19
N GLU A 82 -19.51 8.69 -2.73
CA GLU A 82 -20.54 9.26 -3.60
C GLU A 82 -19.99 10.42 -4.41
N LYS A 83 -19.20 11.30 -3.79
CA LYS A 83 -18.50 12.40 -4.47
C LYS A 83 -17.61 11.88 -5.60
N TRP A 84 -16.87 10.79 -5.39
CA TRP A 84 -16.08 10.18 -6.46
C TRP A 84 -16.96 9.63 -7.59
N ARG A 85 -18.09 8.98 -7.28
CA ARG A 85 -19.03 8.50 -8.29
C ARG A 85 -19.62 9.63 -9.14
N GLU A 86 -19.93 10.77 -8.52
CA GLU A 86 -20.39 11.97 -9.21
C GLU A 86 -19.31 12.55 -10.12
N VAL A 87 -18.06 12.66 -9.63
CA VAL A 87 -16.90 13.06 -10.44
C VAL A 87 -16.78 12.17 -11.66
N ARG A 88 -16.78 10.83 -11.48
CA ARG A 88 -16.68 9.86 -12.58
C ARG A 88 -17.78 10.05 -13.61
N THR A 89 -19.03 10.16 -13.16
CA THR A 89 -20.19 10.30 -14.04
C THR A 89 -20.13 11.59 -14.85
N HIS A 90 -19.94 12.73 -14.19
CA HIS A 90 -19.91 14.03 -14.87
C HIS A 90 -18.72 14.17 -15.80
N PHE A 91 -17.56 13.62 -15.41
CA PHE A 91 -16.37 13.66 -16.24
C PHE A 91 -16.51 12.73 -17.46
N GLN A 92 -17.10 11.55 -17.32
CA GLN A 92 -17.40 10.65 -18.44
C GLN A 92 -18.36 11.31 -19.46
N ILE A 93 -19.45 11.92 -18.99
CA ILE A 93 -20.40 12.65 -19.85
C ILE A 93 -19.69 13.80 -20.58
N PHE A 94 -18.78 14.50 -19.90
CA PHE A 94 -17.99 15.58 -20.51
C PHE A 94 -17.06 15.05 -21.61
N LEU A 95 -16.37 13.93 -21.37
CA LEU A 95 -15.50 13.28 -22.35
C LEU A 95 -16.27 12.85 -23.60
N GLU A 96 -17.44 12.23 -23.44
CA GLU A 96 -18.30 11.79 -24.55
C GLU A 96 -18.74 12.97 -25.44
N LYS A 97 -19.14 14.09 -24.82
CA LYS A 97 -19.49 15.32 -25.55
C LYS A 97 -18.27 15.93 -26.26
N SER A 98 -17.11 15.89 -25.60
CA SER A 98 -15.85 16.44 -26.11
C SER A 98 -15.23 15.59 -27.22
N ALA A 99 -15.60 14.31 -27.34
CA ALA A 99 -15.15 13.41 -28.39
C ALA A 99 -15.65 13.78 -29.79
N THR A 100 -16.61 14.71 -29.90
CA THR A 100 -17.10 15.23 -31.18
C THR A 100 -15.98 15.92 -31.97
N ALA A 101 -15.94 15.69 -33.29
CA ALA A 101 -14.84 16.13 -34.16
C ALA A 101 -14.58 17.65 -34.17
N LYS A 102 -15.59 18.48 -33.85
CA LYS A 102 -15.42 19.94 -33.75
C LYS A 102 -14.63 20.34 -32.51
N VAL A 103 -14.96 19.79 -31.34
CA VAL A 103 -14.30 20.10 -30.06
C VAL A 103 -12.91 19.48 -30.01
N ARG A 104 -12.75 18.26 -30.52
CA ARG A 104 -11.45 17.57 -30.62
C ARG A 104 -10.41 18.33 -31.44
N LYS A 105 -10.81 19.13 -32.45
CA LYS A 105 -9.89 19.93 -33.28
C LYS A 105 -9.43 21.22 -32.60
N THR A 106 -10.15 21.68 -31.58
CA THR A 106 -9.85 22.93 -30.86
C THR A 106 -8.82 22.72 -29.74
N MET A 107 -8.72 21.51 -29.18
CA MET A 107 -7.77 21.21 -28.10
C MET A 107 -6.45 20.64 -28.63
N SER A 108 -5.35 21.03 -28.00
CA SER A 108 -4.03 20.45 -28.25
C SER A 108 -3.99 18.96 -27.87
N LEU A 109 -3.08 18.19 -28.50
CA LEU A 109 -2.91 16.76 -28.14
C LEU A 109 -2.57 16.57 -26.64
N PRO A 110 -1.64 17.35 -26.03
CA PRO A 110 -1.32 17.19 -24.61
C PRO A 110 -2.50 17.49 -23.67
N GLU A 111 -3.32 18.50 -23.97
CA GLU A 111 -4.53 18.78 -23.17
C GLU A 111 -5.53 17.64 -23.26
N ARG A 112 -5.69 17.04 -24.46
CA ARG A 112 -6.60 15.93 -24.67
C ARG A 112 -6.15 14.68 -23.93
N GLU A 113 -4.87 14.34 -23.98
CA GLU A 113 -4.32 13.22 -23.21
C GLU A 113 -4.46 13.45 -21.71
N ARG A 114 -4.16 14.67 -21.23
CA ARG A 114 -4.35 15.02 -19.83
C ARG A 114 -5.81 14.88 -19.41
N LEU A 115 -6.75 15.31 -20.23
CA LEU A 115 -8.17 15.18 -19.98
C LEU A 115 -8.61 13.71 -19.96
N GLU A 116 -8.28 12.94 -20.99
CA GLU A 116 -8.67 11.53 -21.14
C GLU A 116 -8.04 10.63 -20.05
N THR A 117 -6.87 10.99 -19.51
CA THR A 117 -6.15 10.20 -18.51
C THR A 117 -6.26 10.74 -17.09
N TRP A 118 -6.91 11.88 -16.86
CA TRP A 118 -6.94 12.57 -15.56
C TRP A 118 -7.43 11.67 -14.43
N THR A 119 -8.59 11.03 -14.61
CA THR A 119 -9.19 10.15 -13.60
C THR A 119 -8.26 9.00 -13.20
N ALA A 120 -7.61 8.38 -14.20
CA ALA A 120 -6.60 7.35 -13.96
C ALA A 120 -5.38 7.93 -13.24
N GLY A 121 -4.91 9.12 -13.64
CA GLY A 121 -3.81 9.83 -13.02
C GLY A 121 -4.05 10.11 -11.54
N VAL A 122 -5.26 10.52 -11.17
CA VAL A 122 -5.64 10.74 -9.76
C VAL A 122 -5.54 9.45 -8.96
N VAL A 123 -6.17 8.36 -9.40
CA VAL A 123 -6.11 7.07 -8.68
C VAL A 123 -4.66 6.58 -8.55
N LEU A 124 -3.89 6.62 -9.63
CA LEU A 124 -2.50 6.16 -9.62
C LEU A 124 -1.62 7.02 -8.70
N ARG A 125 -1.85 8.33 -8.65
CA ARG A 125 -1.05 9.23 -7.81
C ARG A 125 -1.06 8.85 -6.34
N TYR A 126 -2.24 8.50 -5.84
CA TYR A 126 -2.48 8.27 -4.42
C TYR A 126 -2.44 6.80 -4.02
N SER A 127 -2.57 5.88 -4.98
CA SER A 127 -2.69 4.44 -4.67
C SER A 127 -1.64 3.56 -5.36
N TYR A 128 -0.93 4.04 -6.40
CA TYR A 128 0.06 3.21 -7.08
C TYR A 128 1.39 3.18 -6.29
N PRO A 129 2.06 2.00 -6.17
CA PRO A 129 3.31 1.88 -5.43
C PRO A 129 4.42 2.76 -6.01
N ARG A 130 5.05 3.57 -5.15
CA ARG A 130 6.23 4.36 -5.49
C ARG A 130 7.48 3.49 -5.29
N LEU A 131 8.08 3.04 -6.39
CA LEU A 131 9.26 2.19 -6.35
C LEU A 131 10.52 3.03 -6.23
N ASP A 132 11.38 2.70 -5.27
CA ASP A 132 12.75 3.21 -5.24
C ASP A 132 13.55 2.49 -6.33
N ILE A 133 13.72 3.15 -7.47
CA ILE A 133 14.34 2.55 -8.64
C ILE A 133 15.80 2.15 -8.40
N ASN A 134 16.50 2.80 -7.46
CA ASN A 134 17.91 2.55 -7.23
C ASN A 134 18.16 1.19 -6.56
N VAL A 135 17.17 0.66 -5.84
CA VAL A 135 17.25 -0.67 -5.21
C VAL A 135 17.14 -1.81 -6.23
N SER A 136 16.57 -1.55 -7.41
CA SER A 136 16.31 -2.57 -8.45
C SER A 136 17.19 -2.44 -9.70
N LYS A 137 17.87 -1.29 -9.89
CA LYS A 137 18.71 -1.04 -11.08
C LYS A 137 20.06 -1.75 -11.03
N MET A 138 20.71 -1.77 -9.86
CA MET A 138 22.09 -2.21 -9.72
C MET A 138 22.15 -3.60 -9.10
N ARG A 139 22.88 -4.52 -9.74
CA ARG A 139 23.02 -5.91 -9.26
C ARG A 139 23.76 -6.03 -7.93
N ASN A 140 24.58 -5.04 -7.58
CA ASN A 140 25.37 -4.98 -6.35
C ASN A 140 24.70 -4.15 -5.24
N HIS A 141 23.42 -3.82 -5.37
CA HIS A 141 22.69 -3.13 -4.31
C HIS A 141 22.55 -4.05 -3.09
N LEU A 142 23.01 -3.59 -1.93
CA LEU A 142 22.89 -4.33 -0.67
C LEU A 142 21.51 -4.05 -0.07
N LEU A 143 20.74 -5.12 0.18
CA LEU A 143 19.45 -5.04 0.85
C LEU A 143 19.55 -5.64 2.25
N LYS A 144 18.65 -5.20 3.12
CA LYS A 144 18.48 -5.73 4.47
C LYS A 144 18.16 -7.23 4.43
N SER A 145 18.85 -8.02 5.25
CA SER A 145 18.57 -9.45 5.40
C SER A 145 17.19 -9.67 6.06
N PRO A 146 16.43 -10.69 5.64
CA PRO A 146 15.32 -11.20 6.45
C PRO A 146 15.78 -11.52 7.89
N PHE A 147 14.86 -11.39 8.84
CA PHE A 147 15.03 -11.65 10.27
C PHE A 147 16.06 -10.79 11.03
N CYS A 148 16.72 -9.82 10.39
CA CYS A 148 17.54 -8.88 11.17
C CYS A 148 16.67 -7.90 11.97
N VAL A 149 17.24 -7.39 13.07
CA VAL A 149 16.57 -6.48 14.00
C VAL A 149 16.72 -5.05 13.50
N HIS A 150 15.61 -4.32 13.39
CA HIS A 150 15.67 -2.90 13.04
C HIS A 150 16.21 -2.09 14.24
N PRO A 151 17.33 -1.34 14.09
CA PRO A 151 18.07 -0.80 15.23
C PRO A 151 17.26 0.23 16.05
N LYS A 152 16.38 1.00 15.40
CA LYS A 152 15.59 2.02 16.10
C LYS A 152 14.31 1.49 16.75
N THR A 153 13.75 0.39 16.24
CA THR A 153 12.42 -0.09 16.67
C THR A 153 12.51 -1.39 17.45
N GLY A 154 13.67 -2.07 17.43
CA GLY A 154 13.84 -3.40 18.01
C GLY A 154 13.04 -4.50 17.31
N ARG A 155 12.25 -4.17 16.28
CA ARG A 155 11.37 -5.10 15.55
C ARG A 155 12.18 -6.03 14.65
N VAL A 156 11.83 -7.30 14.64
CA VAL A 156 12.39 -8.29 13.72
C VAL A 156 11.79 -8.10 12.33
N CYS A 157 12.62 -8.15 11.30
CA CYS A 157 12.16 -8.05 9.91
C CYS A 157 11.65 -9.39 9.40
N VAL A 158 10.42 -9.70 9.78
CA VAL A 158 9.73 -10.94 9.46
C VAL A 158 9.20 -10.94 8.02
N PRO A 159 9.16 -12.10 7.34
CA PRO A 159 8.43 -12.26 6.08
C PRO A 159 6.93 -11.97 6.27
N ILE A 160 6.31 -11.31 5.28
CA ILE A 160 4.88 -11.06 5.25
C ILE A 160 4.24 -12.21 4.47
N ALA A 161 3.53 -13.10 5.18
CA ALA A 161 2.88 -14.27 4.58
C ALA A 161 1.43 -13.97 4.15
N ASP A 162 0.68 -13.24 4.96
CA ASP A 162 -0.68 -12.81 4.69
C ASP A 162 -0.78 -11.29 4.84
N ILE A 163 -1.15 -10.60 3.76
CA ILE A 163 -1.17 -9.13 3.70
C ILE A 163 -2.38 -8.57 4.46
N GLU A 164 -3.51 -9.28 4.49
CA GLU A 164 -4.77 -8.80 5.07
C GLU A 164 -4.71 -8.77 6.60
N THR A 165 -3.94 -9.69 7.21
CA THR A 165 -3.81 -9.83 8.66
C THR A 165 -2.50 -9.29 9.23
N PHE A 166 -1.59 -8.82 8.37
CA PHE A 166 -0.28 -8.34 8.81
C PHE A 166 -0.39 -6.96 9.49
N ASP A 167 -0.05 -6.94 10.78
CA ASP A 167 0.12 -5.69 11.54
C ASP A 167 1.61 -5.38 11.77
N PRO A 168 2.16 -4.30 11.17
CA PRO A 168 3.56 -3.90 11.38
C PRO A 168 3.86 -3.49 12.83
N PHE A 169 2.83 -3.21 13.64
CA PHE A 169 2.97 -2.86 15.05
C PHE A 169 2.92 -4.06 15.99
N ALA A 170 2.45 -5.22 15.51
CA ALA A 170 2.41 -6.47 16.27
C ALA A 170 3.63 -7.38 16.05
N VAL A 171 4.51 -7.07 15.09
CA VAL A 171 5.70 -7.91 14.82
C VAL A 171 6.63 -7.96 16.06
N PRO A 172 7.24 -9.13 16.34
CA PRO A 172 8.01 -9.35 17.56
C PRO A 172 9.23 -8.44 17.63
N THR A 173 9.58 -8.06 18.85
CA THR A 173 10.79 -7.27 19.13
C THR A 173 11.87 -8.12 19.79
N LEU A 174 13.15 -7.78 19.60
CA LEU A 174 14.25 -8.50 20.23
C LEU A 174 14.12 -8.59 21.76
N PRO A 175 13.81 -7.51 22.51
CA PRO A 175 13.61 -7.61 23.96
C PRO A 175 12.46 -8.53 24.35
N GLN A 176 11.38 -8.54 23.56
CA GLN A 176 10.26 -9.45 23.79
C GLN A 176 10.68 -10.91 23.61
N LEU A 177 11.42 -11.24 22.54
CA LEU A 177 11.86 -12.61 22.27
C LEU A 177 12.81 -13.14 23.36
N VAL A 178 13.71 -12.29 23.86
CA VAL A 178 14.60 -12.64 24.99
C VAL A 178 13.77 -12.97 26.23
N ARG A 179 12.80 -12.11 26.58
CA ARG A 179 11.92 -12.35 27.72
C ARG A 179 11.11 -13.64 27.58
N GLU A 180 10.52 -13.90 26.41
CA GLU A 180 9.76 -15.12 26.15
C GLU A 180 10.61 -16.38 26.37
N LEU A 181 11.88 -16.34 25.97
CA LEU A 181 12.81 -17.45 26.17
C LEU A 181 13.20 -17.63 27.65
N ASP A 182 13.47 -16.54 28.36
CA ASP A 182 13.78 -16.56 29.79
C ASP A 182 12.59 -17.09 30.62
N GLU A 183 11.37 -16.67 30.29
CA GLU A 183 10.12 -17.17 30.89
C GLU A 183 9.91 -18.66 30.61
N TYR A 184 10.16 -19.10 29.37
CA TYR A 184 10.07 -20.51 29.01
C TYR A 184 11.09 -21.37 29.78
N HIS A 185 12.34 -20.91 29.93
CA HIS A 185 13.35 -21.64 30.69
C HIS A 185 13.04 -21.68 32.19
N SER A 186 12.54 -20.58 32.76
CA SER A 186 12.19 -20.51 34.18
C SER A 186 11.04 -21.45 34.54
N THR A 187 10.03 -21.54 33.68
CA THR A 187 8.87 -22.42 33.87
C THR A 187 9.22 -23.90 33.71
N ASN A 188 10.03 -24.26 32.71
CA ASN A 188 10.41 -25.65 32.46
C ASN A 188 11.53 -26.17 33.37
N ALA A 189 12.38 -25.29 33.92
CA ALA A 189 13.36 -25.68 34.94
C ALA A 189 12.68 -26.14 36.24
N SER A 190 11.45 -25.67 36.51
CA SER A 190 10.70 -25.97 37.74
C SER A 190 9.96 -27.32 37.73
N THR A 191 9.90 -28.01 36.59
CA THR A 191 9.12 -29.27 36.42
C THR A 191 10.00 -30.53 36.34
N THR A 192 11.32 -30.39 36.37
CA THR A 192 12.25 -31.55 36.30
C THR A 192 12.74 -31.88 37.72
N PRO A 193 12.40 -33.03 38.32
CA PRO A 193 12.99 -33.42 39.59
C PRO A 193 14.48 -33.63 39.39
N THR A 194 15.27 -32.96 40.23
CA THR A 194 16.72 -33.04 40.30
C THR A 194 17.15 -34.47 40.63
N THR A 195 17.39 -35.29 39.60
CA THR A 195 18.29 -36.42 39.74
C THR A 195 19.62 -35.99 39.16
N SER A 196 20.54 -35.66 40.05
CA SER A 196 21.94 -35.40 39.77
C SER A 196 22.60 -36.62 39.15
N ASP A 197 22.83 -36.62 37.83
CA ASP A 197 24.05 -37.20 37.26
C ASP A 197 24.30 -36.80 35.80
N SER A 198 25.52 -36.31 35.58
CA SER A 198 26.36 -36.32 34.37
C SER A 198 25.83 -35.89 32.98
N THR A 199 26.76 -35.26 32.26
CA THR A 199 26.87 -35.11 30.80
C THR A 199 25.93 -34.17 30.07
N THR A 200 26.55 -33.14 29.49
CA THR A 200 26.09 -32.32 28.35
C THR A 200 25.56 -33.20 27.22
N THR A 201 24.28 -33.49 27.24
CA THR A 201 23.52 -33.93 26.07
C THR A 201 22.16 -33.26 26.18
N ASP A 202 21.89 -32.33 25.26
CA ASP A 202 20.57 -31.73 25.09
C ASP A 202 19.51 -32.84 25.04
N PRO A 203 18.38 -32.71 25.77
CA PRO A 203 17.33 -33.72 25.73
C PRO A 203 16.81 -33.88 24.29
N PRO A 204 16.62 -35.12 23.77
CA PRO A 204 16.40 -35.40 22.33
C PRO A 204 15.08 -34.87 21.72
N THR A 205 14.32 -34.07 22.45
CA THR A 205 12.92 -33.74 22.13
C THR A 205 12.61 -32.23 22.21
N ALA A 206 13.54 -31.40 22.68
CA ALA A 206 13.33 -29.95 22.73
C ALA A 206 13.72 -29.34 21.39
N GLY A 207 12.73 -28.90 20.61
CA GLY A 207 12.97 -28.18 19.36
C GLY A 207 13.78 -26.89 19.55
N PRO A 208 14.25 -26.28 18.45
CA PRO A 208 15.05 -25.05 18.50
C PRO A 208 14.41 -23.93 19.32
N ASP A 209 15.23 -23.12 19.99
CA ASP A 209 14.73 -22.10 20.94
C ASP A 209 13.73 -21.11 20.36
N TRP A 210 13.89 -20.73 19.09
CA TRP A 210 12.96 -19.82 18.42
C TRP A 210 11.52 -20.38 18.36
N GLN A 211 11.33 -21.70 18.41
CA GLN A 211 10.00 -22.33 18.44
C GLN A 211 9.24 -22.07 19.74
N LYS A 212 9.95 -21.64 20.78
CA LYS A 212 9.40 -21.30 22.10
C LYS A 212 9.00 -19.83 22.20
N THR A 213 9.19 -19.06 21.12
CA THR A 213 8.95 -17.62 21.07
C THR A 213 7.91 -17.27 20.01
N SER A 214 7.42 -16.04 20.05
CA SER A 214 6.54 -15.45 19.04
C SER A 214 7.17 -15.39 17.63
N LEU A 215 8.49 -15.55 17.50
CA LEU A 215 9.16 -15.66 16.20
C LEU A 215 8.72 -16.90 15.40
N ARG A 216 8.26 -17.95 16.09
CA ARG A 216 7.79 -19.19 15.48
C ARG A 216 6.76 -18.97 14.38
N ALA A 217 5.79 -18.08 14.63
CA ALA A 217 4.70 -17.79 13.71
C ALA A 217 5.17 -17.25 12.34
N TYR A 218 6.41 -16.76 12.25
CA TYR A 218 6.98 -16.22 11.02
C TYR A 218 8.03 -17.14 10.42
N LEU A 219 8.89 -17.77 11.25
CA LEU A 219 9.98 -18.60 10.76
C LEU A 219 9.48 -19.97 10.26
N GLU A 220 8.48 -20.55 10.92
CA GLU A 220 7.94 -21.87 10.53
C GLU A 220 7.25 -21.82 9.15
N PRO A 221 6.35 -20.86 8.84
CA PRO A 221 5.82 -20.71 7.49
C PRO A 221 6.89 -20.33 6.46
N PHE A 222 7.89 -19.53 6.82
CA PHE A 222 8.98 -19.19 5.90
C PHE A 222 9.80 -20.42 5.50
N GLN A 223 10.11 -21.30 6.46
CA GLN A 223 10.78 -22.57 6.17
C GLN A 223 9.93 -23.47 5.27
N ARG A 224 8.68 -23.76 5.70
CA ARG A 224 7.82 -24.74 5.01
C ARG A 224 7.28 -24.27 3.67
N ASN A 225 6.83 -23.02 3.59
CA ASN A 225 6.07 -22.53 2.44
C ASN A 225 6.96 -21.79 1.42
N PHE A 226 8.14 -21.34 1.82
CA PHE A 226 9.03 -20.58 0.95
C PHE A 226 10.37 -21.28 0.69
N LEU A 227 11.09 -21.71 1.74
CA LEU A 227 12.41 -22.33 1.55
C LEU A 227 12.34 -23.76 1.00
N GLU A 228 11.50 -24.62 1.57
CA GLU A 228 11.37 -26.02 1.13
C GLU A 228 10.96 -26.15 -0.36
N PRO A 229 10.03 -25.35 -0.90
CA PRO A 229 9.70 -25.38 -2.33
C PRO A 229 10.82 -24.89 -3.25
N LEU A 230 11.67 -23.96 -2.79
CA LEU A 230 12.81 -23.46 -3.57
C LEU A 230 13.97 -24.47 -3.64
N GLY A 231 14.01 -25.41 -2.70
CA GLY A 231 15.01 -26.49 -2.70
C GLY A 231 14.68 -27.66 -3.63
N ARG A 232 13.53 -27.64 -4.31
CA ARG A 232 13.10 -28.63 -5.30
C ARG A 232 13.38 -28.14 -6.71
#